data_AF-A0A8S3T316-F1
#
_entry.id   AF-A0A8S3T316-F1
#
_cell.length_a   1.000
_cell.length_b   1.000
_cell.length_c   1.000
_cell.angle_alpha   90.00
_cell.angle_beta   90.00
_cell.angle_gamma   90.00
#
_symmetry.space_group_name_H-M   'P 1'
#
loop_
_entity.id
_entity.type
_entity.pdbx_description
1 polymer ?
#
loop_
_entity_poly.entity_id
_entity_poly.type
_entity_poly.pdbx_seq_one_letter_code
_entity_poly.pdbx_strand_id
1 'polypeptide(L)'
;MSEERNRKRSLSCQDDKETRKRRSICEDNQEERIPAITVTSPSFLEDAHRNSNIATTDELLVKETIEKIKNIEMHENKNKNLSNCDKHTFKSPENVSKSCDSVSASISTNDPQNSSVENPATKFVSTEVNRIKGHKTMASVSDSVFSEGSVLRSVSECDRDDSDEDPLEEYETQYFGFTPKSFMNGVYNALAEYIRESLAALAEYIKSQYPNGMTSTQLQGGEENMMKYILRKLNRSFDILEQYLMTNVFKIPDHVVLPEDQAQAGNQYTEEDEKQIDLEIKQLEDKLLTIRYANGILRQDLSEMDQVQSIFDKSFKQLETIEDMTSQCGISDIKDDTLKAISQVKKMISIVQTLELAKTET
;
A
#
# COMPACT_ATOMS: atom_id res chain seq x y z
N MET A 1 43.30 -32.05 -6.47
CA MET A 1 41.94 -32.60 -6.30
C MET A 1 41.38 -32.49 -4.87
N SER A 2 42.10 -31.92 -3.89
CA SER A 2 41.63 -31.78 -2.49
C SER A 2 41.42 -30.35 -2.01
N GLU A 3 41.85 -29.32 -2.74
CA GLU A 3 41.75 -27.92 -2.29
C GLU A 3 40.50 -27.18 -2.80
N GLU A 4 39.82 -27.72 -3.82
CA GLU A 4 38.68 -27.04 -4.46
C GLU A 4 37.33 -27.35 -3.80
N ARG A 5 37.29 -28.28 -2.83
CA ARG A 5 36.10 -28.61 -2.02
C ARG A 5 35.89 -27.69 -0.82
N ASN A 6 36.89 -26.90 -0.40
CA ASN A 6 36.76 -26.02 0.78
C ASN A 6 36.23 -24.61 0.47
N ARG A 7 36.17 -24.19 -0.80
CA ARG A 7 35.58 -22.88 -1.17
C ARG A 7 34.07 -22.89 -1.35
N LYS A 8 33.42 -24.06 -1.47
CA LYS A 8 31.96 -24.16 -1.65
C LYS A 8 31.16 -24.27 -0.35
N ARG A 9 31.81 -24.35 0.82
CA ARG A 9 31.13 -24.38 2.14
C ARG A 9 31.03 -23.02 2.84
N SER A 10 31.69 -21.98 2.33
CA SER A 10 31.67 -20.64 2.93
C SER A 10 30.60 -19.70 2.34
N LEU A 11 29.90 -20.10 1.28
CA LEU A 11 28.89 -19.27 0.59
C LEU A 11 27.44 -19.66 0.89
N SER A 12 27.18 -20.73 1.66
CA SER A 12 25.79 -21.14 2.00
C SER A 12 25.30 -20.67 3.37
N CYS A 13 26.00 -19.74 4.03
CA CYS A 13 25.64 -19.26 5.37
C CYS A 13 25.38 -17.74 5.44
N GLN A 14 25.33 -17.04 4.31
CA GLN A 14 25.03 -15.60 4.28
C GLN A 14 23.59 -15.27 3.89
N ASP A 15 22.88 -16.15 3.18
CA ASP A 15 21.51 -15.87 2.72
C ASP A 15 20.41 -16.11 3.78
N ASP A 16 20.71 -16.81 4.88
CA ASP A 16 19.75 -17.05 5.96
C ASP A 16 19.68 -15.92 7.02
N LYS A 17 20.54 -14.90 6.92
CA LYS A 17 20.50 -13.74 7.83
C LYS A 17 19.63 -12.59 7.31
N GLU A 18 19.34 -12.57 6.01
CA GLU A 18 18.60 -11.47 5.38
C GLU A 18 17.08 -11.72 5.35
N THR A 19 16.67 -12.98 5.24
CA THR A 19 15.25 -13.41 5.35
C THR A 19 14.70 -13.34 6.77
N ARG A 20 15.56 -13.33 7.80
CA ARG A 20 15.11 -13.14 9.20
C ARG A 20 14.95 -11.67 9.59
N LYS A 21 15.48 -10.73 8.78
CA LYS A 21 15.34 -9.28 9.01
C LYS A 21 14.09 -8.68 8.37
N ARG A 22 13.47 -9.37 7.41
CA ARG A 22 12.21 -8.94 6.76
C ARG A 22 10.92 -9.46 7.43
N ARG A 23 11.03 -10.36 8.42
CA ARG A 23 9.86 -10.84 9.20
C ARG A 23 9.65 -10.14 10.55
N SER A 24 10.38 -9.06 10.85
CA SER A 24 10.17 -8.29 12.10
C SER A 24 9.59 -6.89 11.88
N ILE A 25 8.94 -6.61 10.74
CA ILE A 25 8.39 -5.28 10.42
C ILE A 25 6.84 -5.29 10.33
N CYS A 26 6.17 -6.39 10.70
CA CYS A 26 4.70 -6.48 10.60
C CYS A 26 3.95 -6.79 11.90
N GLU A 27 4.56 -6.55 13.07
CA GLU A 27 3.86 -6.62 14.36
C GLU A 27 4.29 -5.47 15.28
N ASP A 28 4.00 -4.23 14.88
CA ASP A 28 3.94 -3.08 15.80
C ASP A 28 2.69 -2.25 15.48
N ASN A 29 1.52 -2.86 15.68
CA ASN A 29 0.30 -2.13 16.03
C ASN A 29 0.32 -1.87 17.54
N GLN A 30 1.35 -1.15 18.01
CA GLN A 30 1.27 -0.51 19.32
C GLN A 30 0.56 0.82 19.12
N GLU A 31 -0.59 0.95 19.76
CA GLU A 31 -1.19 2.25 20.08
C GLU A 31 -0.07 3.20 20.51
N GLU A 32 0.22 4.21 19.69
CA GLU A 32 1.06 5.33 20.08
C GLU A 32 0.35 6.03 21.24
N ARG A 33 0.70 5.58 22.45
CA ARG A 33 0.54 6.33 23.68
C ARG A 33 1.26 7.65 23.48
N ILE A 34 0.45 8.67 23.24
CA ILE A 34 0.82 10.07 23.47
C ILE A 34 1.57 10.11 24.83
N PRO A 35 2.80 10.64 24.89
CA PRO A 35 3.54 10.70 26.14
C PRO A 35 2.70 11.45 27.16
N ALA A 36 2.37 10.78 28.26
CA ALA A 36 1.65 11.37 29.37
C ALA A 36 2.48 12.55 29.90
N ILE A 37 2.01 13.77 29.65
CA ILE A 37 2.50 14.97 30.31
C ILE A 37 2.10 14.82 31.77
N THR A 38 3.04 14.38 32.61
CA THR A 38 2.90 14.38 34.06
C THR A 38 2.81 15.83 34.51
N VAL A 39 1.57 16.31 34.70
CA VAL A 39 1.26 17.57 35.38
C VAL A 39 1.72 17.42 36.82
N THR A 40 2.94 17.88 37.09
CA THR A 40 3.47 18.01 38.44
C THR A 40 2.80 19.24 39.03
N SER A 41 1.90 19.02 39.98
CA SER A 41 1.18 20.06 40.72
C SER A 41 2.14 21.14 41.23
N PRO A 42 2.02 22.41 40.82
CA PRO A 42 2.77 23.49 41.43
C PRO A 42 2.01 23.99 42.65
N SER A 43 2.68 23.94 43.80
CA SER A 43 2.33 24.74 44.96
C SER A 43 2.22 26.20 44.56
N PHE A 44 1.02 26.74 44.75
CA PHE A 44 0.64 28.13 44.53
C PHE A 44 1.45 29.07 45.44
N LEU A 45 1.76 30.26 44.90
CA LEU A 45 2.33 31.46 45.53
C LEU A 45 3.86 31.49 45.75
N GLU A 46 4.64 31.76 44.69
CA GLU A 46 5.76 32.74 44.79
C GLU A 46 6.41 33.21 43.46
N ASP A 47 6.13 32.62 42.28
CA ASP A 47 6.89 32.94 41.04
C ASP A 47 6.17 33.82 39.99
N ALA A 48 5.51 34.91 40.40
CA ALA A 48 4.82 35.82 39.47
C ALA A 48 5.76 36.77 38.67
N HIS A 49 7.09 36.73 38.88
CA HIS A 49 8.02 37.64 38.22
C HIS A 49 9.06 36.99 37.29
N ARG A 50 9.02 35.66 37.09
CA ARG A 50 9.97 34.96 36.20
C ARG A 50 9.39 34.48 34.86
N ASN A 51 8.07 34.57 34.65
CA ASN A 51 7.39 34.00 33.48
C ASN A 51 7.10 34.95 32.31
N SER A 52 7.56 36.22 32.34
CA SER A 52 7.40 37.12 31.18
C SER A 52 8.43 36.94 30.07
N ASN A 53 9.44 36.09 30.26
CA ASN A 53 10.53 35.90 29.28
C ASN A 53 10.48 34.56 28.51
N ILE A 54 9.56 33.65 28.83
CA ILE A 54 9.40 32.37 28.12
C ILE A 54 8.27 32.44 27.09
N ALA A 55 7.25 33.27 27.32
CA ALA A 55 6.19 33.52 26.33
C ALA A 55 6.70 34.23 25.06
N THR A 56 7.84 34.94 25.14
CA THR A 56 8.42 35.65 23.99
C THR A 56 9.19 34.75 23.03
N THR A 57 9.70 33.59 23.48
CA THR A 57 10.46 32.69 22.60
C THR A 57 9.56 31.83 21.71
N ASP A 58 8.42 31.37 22.23
CA ASP A 58 7.46 30.60 21.42
C ASP A 58 6.71 31.50 20.43
N GLU A 59 6.39 32.75 20.82
CA GLU A 59 5.78 33.71 19.91
C GLU A 59 6.74 34.12 18.76
N LEU A 60 8.05 34.11 19.01
CA LEU A 60 9.08 34.34 17.99
C LEU A 60 9.19 33.16 17.01
N LEU A 61 9.13 31.91 17.50
CA LEU A 61 9.15 30.72 16.64
C LEU A 61 7.89 30.63 15.76
N VAL A 62 6.72 31.00 16.31
CA VAL A 62 5.47 31.07 15.55
C VAL A 62 5.52 32.18 14.49
N LYS A 63 6.09 33.35 14.81
CA LYS A 63 6.27 34.44 13.83
C LYS A 63 7.25 34.06 12.72
N GLU A 64 8.37 33.41 13.07
CA GLU A 64 9.36 32.94 12.09
C GLU A 64 8.80 31.87 11.15
N THR A 65 7.97 30.95 11.67
CA THR A 65 7.30 29.92 10.85
C THR A 65 6.23 30.52 9.93
N ILE A 66 5.43 31.48 10.41
CA ILE A 66 4.46 32.20 9.57
C ILE A 66 5.15 32.97 8.44
N GLU A 67 6.31 33.59 8.72
CA GLU A 67 7.07 34.32 7.70
C GLU A 67 7.69 33.37 6.64
N LYS A 68 8.17 32.19 7.06
CA LYS A 68 8.63 31.14 6.13
C LYS A 68 7.51 30.64 5.22
N ILE A 69 6.30 30.43 5.76
CA ILE A 69 5.13 29.99 4.97
C ILE A 69 4.74 31.05 3.94
N LYS A 70 4.68 32.34 4.34
CA LYS A 70 4.40 33.44 3.40
C LYS A 70 5.42 33.54 2.27
N ASN A 71 6.70 33.31 2.56
CA ASN A 71 7.74 33.34 1.54
C ASN A 71 7.60 32.17 0.54
N ILE A 72 7.17 30.99 1.00
CA ILE A 72 6.89 29.84 0.11
C ILE A 72 5.70 30.14 -0.81
N GLU A 73 4.60 30.67 -0.28
CA GLU A 73 3.41 31.05 -1.07
C GLU A 73 3.74 32.13 -2.12
N MET A 74 4.58 33.11 -1.78
CA MET A 74 5.03 34.12 -2.74
C MET A 74 5.88 33.52 -3.86
N HIS A 75 6.72 32.53 -3.58
CA HIS A 75 7.51 31.83 -4.58
C HIS A 75 6.64 30.96 -5.51
N GLU A 76 5.64 30.26 -4.97
CA GLU A 76 4.69 29.49 -5.78
C GLU A 76 3.85 30.38 -6.70
N ASN A 77 3.36 31.52 -6.22
CA ASN A 77 2.62 32.47 -7.05
C ASN A 77 3.48 33.13 -8.14
N LYS A 78 4.78 33.33 -7.88
CA LYS A 78 5.72 33.86 -8.87
C LYS A 78 5.98 32.83 -9.99
N ASN A 79 6.07 31.54 -9.66
CA ASN A 79 6.22 30.48 -10.66
C ASN A 79 4.94 30.24 -11.48
N LYS A 80 3.74 30.36 -10.87
CA LYS A 80 2.46 30.28 -11.61
C LYS A 80 2.29 31.41 -12.64
N ASN A 81 2.82 32.60 -12.36
CA ASN A 81 2.77 33.72 -13.31
C ASN A 81 3.78 33.60 -14.47
N LEU A 82 4.88 32.87 -14.30
CA LEU A 82 5.83 32.59 -15.39
C LEU A 82 5.33 31.51 -16.36
N SER A 83 4.46 30.61 -15.90
CA SER A 83 3.86 29.55 -16.72
C SER A 83 2.78 30.04 -17.70
N ASN A 84 2.29 31.28 -17.56
CA ASN A 84 1.13 31.77 -18.31
C ASN A 84 1.46 32.70 -19.51
N CYS A 85 2.74 32.82 -19.89
CA CYS A 85 3.17 33.70 -20.99
C CYS A 85 3.37 33.03 -22.36
N ASP A 86 3.25 31.70 -22.49
CA ASP A 86 3.53 30.99 -23.76
C ASP A 86 2.29 30.46 -24.51
N LYS A 87 1.14 31.13 -24.37
CA LYS A 87 -0.07 30.79 -25.16
C LYS A 87 -0.49 31.95 -26.07
N HIS A 88 0.35 32.26 -27.05
CA HIS A 88 -0.08 33.02 -28.21
C HIS A 88 0.15 32.27 -29.52
N THR A 89 -0.98 32.12 -30.24
CA THR A 89 -1.12 32.02 -31.70
C THR A 89 -0.69 30.75 -32.41
N PHE A 90 -1.64 29.81 -32.57
CA PHE A 90 -1.86 29.19 -33.88
C PHE A 90 -3.36 29.15 -34.20
N LYS A 91 -3.77 29.95 -35.19
CA LYS A 91 -5.09 29.95 -35.81
C LYS A 91 -5.10 28.87 -36.91
N SER A 92 -6.07 27.94 -36.84
CA SER A 92 -6.99 27.41 -37.87
C SER A 92 -6.51 27.16 -39.33
N PRO A 93 -7.07 26.18 -40.08
CA PRO A 93 -8.51 26.22 -40.42
C PRO A 93 -9.29 24.90 -40.55
N GLU A 94 -10.58 25.04 -40.29
CA GLU A 94 -11.79 24.51 -40.97
C GLU A 94 -11.66 23.30 -41.92
N ASN A 95 -12.48 22.27 -41.68
CA ASN A 95 -13.30 21.66 -42.73
C ASN A 95 -14.50 20.82 -42.21
N VAL A 96 -15.69 21.35 -42.45
CA VAL A 96 -16.91 20.74 -43.04
C VAL A 96 -17.21 19.25 -42.80
N SER A 97 -18.33 18.96 -42.11
CA SER A 97 -19.48 18.14 -42.57
C SER A 97 -20.43 17.86 -41.38
N LYS A 98 -21.62 18.47 -41.33
CA LYS A 98 -22.92 18.01 -41.84
C LYS A 98 -23.57 16.83 -41.08
N SER A 99 -24.73 17.16 -40.48
CA SER A 99 -26.01 16.42 -40.52
C SER A 99 -26.20 15.21 -39.61
N CYS A 100 -27.09 15.33 -38.62
CA CYS A 100 -28.44 14.72 -38.62
C CYS A 100 -29.14 14.88 -37.25
N ASP A 101 -30.26 15.60 -37.27
CA ASP A 101 -31.58 15.28 -36.71
C ASP A 101 -31.74 14.74 -35.27
N SER A 102 -32.19 15.66 -34.41
CA SER A 102 -33.39 15.59 -33.56
C SER A 102 -33.99 14.23 -33.18
N VAL A 103 -33.98 13.91 -31.88
CA VAL A 103 -35.15 13.36 -31.19
C VAL A 103 -35.25 13.98 -29.80
N SER A 104 -36.41 14.59 -29.55
CA SER A 104 -36.85 15.16 -28.28
C SER A 104 -37.56 14.06 -27.47
N ALA A 105 -37.23 13.91 -26.18
CA ALA A 105 -38.12 13.29 -25.21
C ALA A 105 -37.81 13.82 -23.81
N SER A 106 -38.74 14.61 -23.30
CA SER A 106 -38.81 15.22 -21.98
C SER A 106 -39.64 14.35 -21.04
N ILE A 107 -39.06 13.87 -19.94
CA ILE A 107 -39.77 13.34 -18.76
C ILE A 107 -38.89 13.70 -17.55
N SER A 108 -39.22 14.80 -16.86
CA SER A 108 -40.05 14.87 -15.65
C SER A 108 -39.28 14.59 -14.37
N THR A 109 -39.05 15.68 -13.65
CA THR A 109 -38.66 15.82 -12.24
C THR A 109 -39.49 14.93 -11.31
N ASN A 110 -38.84 14.35 -10.29
CA ASN A 110 -39.32 14.28 -8.90
C ASN A 110 -38.24 13.67 -7.97
N ASP A 111 -37.79 14.47 -7.02
CA ASP A 111 -37.22 14.10 -5.71
C ASP A 111 -38.28 14.49 -4.65
N PRO A 112 -38.13 14.24 -3.32
CA PRO A 112 -37.53 13.12 -2.59
C PRO A 112 -38.41 12.66 -1.39
N GLN A 113 -38.29 11.42 -0.91
CA GLN A 113 -38.63 11.01 0.49
C GLN A 113 -37.74 9.79 0.85
N ASN A 114 -36.80 9.90 1.79
CA ASN A 114 -36.97 9.82 3.25
C ASN A 114 -37.67 8.55 3.75
N SER A 115 -36.89 7.53 4.12
CA SER A 115 -37.20 6.67 5.27
C SER A 115 -35.97 5.85 5.67
N SER A 116 -35.41 6.21 6.83
CA SER A 116 -34.91 5.30 7.85
C SER A 116 -35.58 3.93 7.87
N VAL A 117 -34.83 2.86 8.17
CA VAL A 117 -35.10 1.87 9.24
C VAL A 117 -34.26 0.59 9.03
N GLU A 118 -33.47 0.31 10.08
CA GLU A 118 -33.07 -1.00 10.64
C GLU A 118 -32.18 -2.00 9.88
N ASN A 119 -30.97 -2.14 10.44
CA ASN A 119 -30.26 -3.42 10.54
C ASN A 119 -31.11 -4.49 11.24
N PRO A 120 -30.97 -5.76 10.82
CA PRO A 120 -30.75 -6.79 11.82
C PRO A 120 -29.52 -7.63 11.53
N ALA A 121 -28.76 -7.84 12.60
CA ALA A 121 -27.64 -8.73 12.64
C ALA A 121 -28.07 -10.21 12.63
N THR A 122 -27.06 -11.05 12.39
CA THR A 122 -26.86 -12.41 12.88
C THR A 122 -27.49 -13.63 12.17
N LYS A 123 -26.57 -14.58 11.94
CA LYS A 123 -26.70 -16.05 11.97
C LYS A 123 -27.36 -16.73 10.77
N PHE A 124 -26.55 -17.41 9.95
CA PHE A 124 -26.82 -18.81 9.55
C PHE A 124 -25.48 -19.52 9.27
N VAL A 125 -25.00 -20.31 10.23
CA VAL A 125 -24.95 -21.79 10.25
C VAL A 125 -23.71 -22.35 9.54
N SER A 126 -22.70 -22.66 10.36
CA SER A 126 -21.70 -23.71 10.11
C SER A 126 -22.24 -25.02 10.67
N THR A 127 -22.33 -26.05 9.84
CA THR A 127 -22.48 -27.49 10.17
C THR A 127 -22.31 -28.21 8.82
N GLU A 128 -21.72 -29.38 8.63
CA GLU A 128 -21.26 -30.48 9.48
C GLU A 128 -20.35 -31.33 8.54
N VAL A 129 -19.09 -31.62 8.91
CA VAL A 129 -18.58 -32.94 9.37
C VAL A 129 -18.53 -34.06 8.32
N ASN A 130 -17.29 -34.56 8.17
CA ASN A 130 -16.82 -35.93 7.90
C ASN A 130 -17.43 -36.74 6.75
N ARG A 131 -16.52 -37.39 5.98
CA ARG A 131 -16.37 -38.87 5.93
C ARG A 131 -15.80 -39.31 4.60
N ILE A 132 -14.50 -39.61 4.52
CA ILE A 132 -13.97 -40.83 3.87
C ILE A 132 -12.66 -41.22 4.57
N LYS A 133 -12.72 -42.26 5.42
CA LYS A 133 -11.57 -43.05 5.86
C LYS A 133 -11.56 -44.34 5.04
N GLY A 134 -10.38 -44.71 4.55
CA GLY A 134 -9.92 -46.09 4.43
C GLY A 134 -10.03 -46.72 3.05
N HIS A 135 -8.87 -47.01 2.46
CA HIS A 135 -8.45 -48.32 1.92
C HIS A 135 -6.97 -48.16 1.50
N LYS A 136 -6.01 -48.74 2.22
CA LYS A 136 -5.51 -50.14 2.17
C LYS A 136 -4.44 -50.33 1.09
N THR A 137 -3.20 -50.27 1.56
CA THR A 137 -2.06 -51.19 1.35
C THR A 137 -1.89 -51.93 0.00
N MET A 138 -0.65 -51.88 -0.48
CA MET A 138 0.16 -52.88 -1.21
C MET A 138 0.63 -52.37 -2.58
N ALA A 139 1.92 -52.06 -2.68
CA ALA A 139 2.85 -52.69 -3.62
C ALA A 139 4.18 -51.95 -3.57
N SER A 140 5.13 -52.56 -2.86
CA SER A 140 6.55 -52.46 -3.15
C SER A 140 6.81 -52.88 -4.59
N VAL A 141 7.22 -51.94 -5.43
CA VAL A 141 7.96 -52.23 -6.65
C VAL A 141 9.30 -51.53 -6.53
N SER A 142 10.28 -52.35 -6.22
CA SER A 142 11.70 -52.11 -6.44
C SER A 142 11.95 -52.02 -7.94
N ASP A 143 12.31 -50.83 -8.44
CA ASP A 143 13.01 -50.68 -9.70
C ASP A 143 14.24 -49.81 -9.42
N SER A 144 15.43 -50.42 -9.37
CA SER A 144 16.21 -50.76 -10.55
C SER A 144 16.87 -49.51 -11.12
N VAL A 145 18.02 -49.22 -10.53
CA VAL A 145 19.24 -48.66 -11.13
C VAL A 145 19.16 -48.51 -12.66
N PHE A 146 18.76 -47.34 -13.15
CA PHE A 146 19.15 -46.85 -14.48
C PHE A 146 20.37 -45.94 -14.29
N SER A 147 21.53 -46.57 -14.25
CA SER A 147 22.83 -45.92 -14.41
C SER A 147 23.43 -46.47 -15.68
N GLU A 148 23.12 -45.85 -16.81
CA GLU A 148 23.87 -45.96 -18.06
C GLU A 148 23.35 -44.89 -19.03
N GLY A 149 24.25 -44.17 -19.69
CA GLY A 149 23.90 -43.43 -20.92
C GLY A 149 24.03 -41.91 -20.94
N SER A 150 24.93 -41.29 -20.17
CA SER A 150 25.35 -39.89 -20.38
C SER A 150 26.23 -39.69 -21.65
N VAL A 151 25.91 -40.37 -22.75
CA VAL A 151 26.71 -40.35 -23.98
C VAL A 151 25.77 -40.24 -25.17
N LEU A 152 25.24 -39.05 -25.42
CA LEU A 152 24.84 -38.56 -26.76
C LEU A 152 24.53 -37.06 -26.66
N ARG A 153 25.53 -36.28 -26.24
CA ARG A 153 25.58 -34.83 -26.44
C ARG A 153 26.81 -34.53 -27.29
N SER A 154 26.67 -34.62 -28.62
CA SER A 154 27.58 -34.04 -29.62
C SER A 154 27.36 -34.68 -31.01
N VAL A 155 26.19 -34.48 -31.60
CA VAL A 155 26.10 -34.59 -33.07
C VAL A 155 25.25 -33.44 -33.60
N SER A 156 25.94 -32.54 -34.31
CA SER A 156 25.47 -31.38 -35.08
C SER A 156 25.45 -30.01 -34.38
N GLU A 157 26.59 -29.58 -33.85
CA GLU A 157 27.02 -28.19 -34.06
C GLU A 157 27.40 -28.08 -35.55
N CYS A 158 26.41 -27.75 -36.38
CA CYS A 158 26.66 -27.12 -37.66
C CYS A 158 26.67 -25.63 -37.36
N ASP A 159 27.79 -24.97 -37.59
CA ASP A 159 27.98 -23.52 -37.50
C ASP A 159 26.82 -22.79 -38.22
N ARG A 160 25.78 -22.43 -37.47
CA ARG A 160 24.80 -21.44 -37.89
C ARG A 160 25.33 -20.12 -37.33
N ASP A 161 25.61 -19.18 -38.22
CA ASP A 161 26.01 -17.82 -37.86
C ASP A 161 25.02 -17.23 -36.85
N ASP A 162 25.42 -17.17 -35.57
CA ASP A 162 24.68 -16.59 -34.42
C ASP A 162 24.62 -15.04 -34.50
N SER A 163 24.35 -14.47 -35.68
CA SER A 163 24.32 -13.00 -35.87
C SER A 163 22.94 -12.42 -36.15
N ASP A 164 21.91 -13.25 -36.17
CA ASP A 164 20.52 -12.81 -36.07
C ASP A 164 20.06 -13.11 -34.64
N GLU A 165 20.04 -12.06 -33.80
CA GLU A 165 19.37 -12.09 -32.49
C GLU A 165 17.91 -12.45 -32.74
N ASP A 166 17.62 -13.76 -32.65
CA ASP A 166 16.26 -14.29 -32.68
C ASP A 166 15.45 -13.49 -31.66
N PRO A 167 14.38 -12.78 -32.08
CA PRO A 167 13.59 -11.97 -31.18
C PRO A 167 13.23 -12.83 -29.97
N LEU A 168 13.75 -12.45 -28.80
CA LEU A 168 13.49 -13.18 -27.57
C LEU A 168 11.98 -13.16 -27.38
N GLU A 169 11.36 -14.34 -27.41
CA GLU A 169 9.91 -14.57 -27.23
C GLU A 169 9.53 -14.34 -25.75
N GLU A 170 9.94 -13.21 -25.18
CA GLU A 170 9.79 -12.86 -23.77
C GLU A 170 8.30 -12.75 -23.42
N TYR A 171 7.51 -12.17 -24.33
CA TYR A 171 6.08 -11.96 -24.13
C TYR A 171 5.30 -13.28 -24.12
N GLU A 172 5.59 -14.17 -25.06
CA GLU A 172 5.07 -15.53 -25.09
C GLU A 172 5.51 -16.30 -23.85
N THR A 173 6.77 -16.15 -23.43
CA THR A 173 7.31 -16.83 -22.24
C THR A 173 6.61 -16.38 -20.97
N GLN A 174 6.30 -15.09 -20.84
CA GLN A 174 5.52 -14.55 -19.72
C GLN A 174 4.13 -15.19 -19.66
N TYR A 175 3.45 -15.34 -20.80
CA TYR A 175 2.12 -15.92 -20.87
C TYR A 175 2.08 -17.43 -20.61
N PHE A 176 2.95 -18.21 -21.28
CA PHE A 176 2.95 -19.67 -21.18
C PHE A 176 3.70 -20.21 -19.96
N GLY A 177 4.60 -19.40 -19.36
CA GLY A 177 5.49 -19.84 -18.28
C GLY A 177 6.64 -20.74 -18.74
N PHE A 178 6.82 -20.91 -20.04
CA PHE A 178 7.95 -21.61 -20.67
C PHE A 178 8.23 -20.98 -22.03
N THR A 179 9.47 -21.10 -22.51
CA THR A 179 9.82 -20.66 -23.87
C THR A 179 9.29 -21.69 -24.89
N PRO A 180 8.51 -21.27 -25.92
CA PRO A 180 8.00 -22.17 -26.95
C PRO A 180 9.09 -23.04 -27.60
N LYS A 181 10.29 -22.49 -27.85
CA LYS A 181 11.48 -23.25 -28.31
C LYS A 181 11.86 -24.40 -27.38
N SER A 182 11.87 -24.18 -26.06
CA SER A 182 12.20 -25.22 -25.07
C SER A 182 11.16 -26.34 -25.07
N PHE A 183 9.88 -25.97 -25.18
CA PHE A 183 8.80 -26.95 -25.31
C PHE A 183 8.96 -27.81 -26.58
N MET A 184 9.23 -27.19 -27.73
CA MET A 184 9.45 -27.91 -29.00
C MET A 184 10.66 -28.84 -28.92
N ASN A 185 11.77 -28.40 -28.32
CA ASN A 185 12.93 -29.26 -28.06
C ASN A 185 12.59 -30.45 -27.17
N GLY A 186 11.76 -30.25 -26.13
CA GLY A 186 11.26 -31.32 -25.27
C GLY A 186 10.45 -32.36 -26.04
N VAL A 187 9.52 -31.90 -26.89
CA VAL A 187 8.70 -32.77 -27.76
C VAL A 187 9.57 -33.54 -28.74
N TYR A 188 10.55 -32.89 -29.38
CA TYR A 188 11.48 -33.54 -30.31
C TYR A 188 12.27 -34.66 -29.62
N ASN A 189 12.84 -34.38 -28.45
CA ASN A 189 13.61 -35.36 -27.68
C ASN A 189 12.74 -36.55 -27.26
N ALA A 190 11.51 -36.31 -26.83
CA ALA A 190 10.57 -37.38 -26.49
C ALA A 190 10.25 -38.26 -27.71
N LEU A 191 9.99 -37.66 -28.88
CA LEU A 191 9.75 -38.41 -30.13
C LEU A 191 10.98 -39.24 -30.54
N ALA A 192 12.17 -38.67 -30.45
CA ALA A 192 13.41 -39.38 -30.74
C ALA A 192 13.64 -40.56 -29.79
N GLU A 193 13.28 -40.42 -28.52
CA GLU A 193 13.31 -41.50 -27.53
C GLU A 193 12.35 -42.62 -27.90
N TYR A 194 11.09 -42.30 -28.17
CA TYR A 194 10.08 -43.29 -28.54
C TYR A 194 10.44 -44.08 -29.80
N ILE A 195 11.04 -43.43 -30.80
CA ILE A 195 11.52 -44.10 -32.02
C ILE A 195 12.64 -45.08 -31.66
N ARG A 196 13.58 -44.69 -30.79
CA ARG A 196 14.68 -45.55 -30.36
C ARG A 196 14.16 -46.78 -29.62
N GLU A 197 13.28 -46.58 -28.63
CA GLU A 197 12.65 -47.68 -27.88
C GLU A 197 11.89 -48.63 -28.80
N SER A 198 11.14 -48.09 -29.77
CA SER A 198 10.37 -48.88 -30.73
C SER A 198 11.27 -49.72 -31.65
N LEU A 199 12.40 -49.15 -32.11
CA LEU A 199 13.37 -49.87 -32.94
C LEU A 199 14.11 -50.94 -32.14
N ALA A 200 14.47 -50.67 -30.89
CA ALA A 200 15.08 -51.63 -29.99
C ALA A 200 14.12 -52.82 -29.73
N ALA A 201 12.85 -52.55 -29.43
CA ALA A 201 11.83 -53.59 -29.25
C ALA A 201 11.62 -54.41 -30.53
N LEU A 202 11.65 -53.76 -31.70
CA LEU A 202 11.59 -54.46 -33.00
C LEU A 202 12.80 -55.35 -33.22
N ALA A 203 14.01 -54.89 -32.87
CA ALA A 203 15.23 -55.68 -32.96
C ALA A 203 15.14 -56.91 -32.04
N GLU A 204 14.74 -56.73 -30.78
CA GLU A 204 14.52 -57.84 -29.84
C GLU A 204 13.50 -58.85 -30.36
N TYR A 205 12.38 -58.36 -30.93
CA TYR A 205 11.37 -59.22 -31.54
C TYR A 205 11.93 -60.04 -32.71
N ILE A 206 12.65 -59.42 -33.65
CA ILE A 206 13.28 -60.13 -34.78
C ILE A 206 14.28 -61.18 -34.27
N LYS A 207 15.10 -60.83 -33.27
CA LYS A 207 16.06 -61.74 -32.63
C LYS A 207 15.36 -62.95 -32.00
N SER A 208 14.21 -62.75 -31.39
CA SER A 208 13.41 -63.82 -30.79
C SER A 208 12.81 -64.78 -31.83
N GLN A 209 12.36 -64.25 -32.96
CA GLN A 209 11.71 -65.04 -34.03
C GLN A 209 12.73 -65.79 -34.90
N TYR A 210 13.94 -65.24 -35.08
CA TYR A 210 14.96 -65.78 -35.97
C TYR A 210 16.33 -65.93 -35.29
N PRO A 211 16.47 -66.81 -34.27
CA PRO A 211 17.70 -66.91 -33.47
C PRO A 211 18.95 -67.32 -34.25
N ASN A 212 18.77 -68.05 -35.37
CA ASN A 212 19.88 -68.55 -36.20
C ASN A 212 20.04 -67.77 -37.52
N GLY A 213 19.17 -66.79 -37.79
CA GLY A 213 19.06 -66.15 -39.11
C GLY A 213 19.97 -64.93 -39.29
N MET A 214 20.32 -64.23 -38.20
CA MET A 214 21.11 -63.00 -38.25
C MET A 214 22.08 -62.90 -37.08
N THR A 215 23.27 -62.36 -37.33
CA THR A 215 24.20 -62.03 -36.26
C THR A 215 23.75 -60.75 -35.54
N SER A 216 24.00 -60.66 -34.23
CA SER A 216 23.65 -59.48 -33.42
C SER A 216 24.22 -58.17 -34.00
N THR A 217 25.40 -58.25 -34.63
CA THR A 217 26.07 -57.12 -35.30
C THR A 217 25.33 -56.64 -36.54
N GLN A 218 24.74 -57.54 -37.33
CA GLN A 218 23.95 -57.17 -38.51
C GLN A 218 22.65 -56.49 -38.11
N LEU A 219 22.01 -56.98 -37.04
CA LEU A 219 20.78 -56.41 -36.51
C LEU A 219 21.00 -55.00 -35.95
N GLN A 220 22.06 -54.80 -35.16
CA GLN A 220 22.45 -53.48 -34.65
C GLN A 220 22.77 -52.49 -35.79
N GLY A 221 23.51 -52.93 -36.81
CA GLY A 221 23.77 -52.10 -37.99
C GLY A 221 22.50 -51.74 -38.77
N GLY A 222 21.54 -52.67 -38.84
CA GLY A 222 20.22 -52.42 -39.43
C GLY A 222 19.41 -51.40 -38.63
N GLU A 223 19.39 -51.54 -37.31
CA GLU A 223 18.73 -50.61 -36.37
C GLU A 223 19.29 -49.19 -36.50
N GLU A 224 20.62 -49.04 -36.46
CA GLU A 224 21.28 -47.74 -36.60
C GLU A 224 20.99 -47.08 -37.96
N ASN A 225 20.98 -47.87 -39.04
CA ASN A 225 20.67 -47.37 -40.38
C ASN A 225 19.19 -46.94 -40.49
N MET A 226 18.28 -47.72 -39.92
CA MET A 226 16.85 -47.39 -39.88
C MET A 226 16.60 -46.14 -39.02
N MET A 227 17.25 -46.04 -37.86
CA MET A 227 17.19 -44.87 -36.99
C MET A 227 17.68 -43.61 -37.70
N LYS A 228 18.85 -43.65 -38.36
CA LYS A 228 19.37 -42.52 -39.15
C LYS A 228 18.40 -42.10 -40.25
N TYR A 229 17.76 -43.06 -40.92
CA TYR A 229 16.78 -42.77 -41.96
C TYR A 229 15.52 -42.09 -41.42
N ILE A 230 14.97 -42.63 -40.32
CA ILE A 230 13.76 -42.10 -39.67
C ILE A 230 14.04 -40.71 -39.12
N LEU A 231 15.14 -40.50 -38.38
CA LEU A 231 15.50 -39.20 -37.82
C LEU A 231 15.67 -38.14 -38.90
N ARG A 232 16.34 -38.43 -40.03
CA ARG A 232 16.45 -37.46 -41.13
C ARG A 232 15.09 -37.01 -41.66
N LYS A 233 14.12 -37.94 -41.76
CA LYS A 233 12.76 -37.62 -42.19
C LYS A 233 11.97 -36.88 -41.10
N LEU A 234 12.17 -37.27 -39.85
CA LEU A 234 11.57 -36.63 -38.69
C LEU A 234 12.01 -35.17 -38.62
N ASN A 235 13.32 -34.89 -38.66
CA ASN A 235 13.87 -33.53 -38.57
C ASN A 235 13.23 -32.61 -39.60
N ARG A 236 13.22 -33.01 -40.88
CA ARG A 236 12.59 -32.20 -41.93
C ARG A 236 11.11 -31.94 -41.68
N SER A 237 10.38 -32.92 -41.15
CA SER A 237 8.96 -32.78 -40.85
C SER A 237 8.73 -31.95 -39.59
N PHE A 238 9.64 -32.07 -38.63
CA PHE A 238 9.63 -31.36 -37.36
C PHE A 238 9.99 -29.90 -37.54
N ASP A 239 10.94 -29.56 -38.41
CA ASP A 239 11.26 -28.18 -38.76
C ASP A 239 10.02 -27.43 -39.28
N ILE A 240 9.21 -28.09 -40.13
CA ILE A 240 7.96 -27.52 -40.66
C ILE A 240 6.91 -27.38 -39.54
N LEU A 241 6.80 -28.40 -38.67
CA LEU A 241 5.87 -28.39 -37.54
C LEU A 241 6.23 -27.31 -36.54
N GLU A 242 7.50 -27.20 -36.18
CA GLU A 242 8.06 -26.18 -35.30
C GLU A 242 7.77 -24.81 -35.85
N GLN A 243 8.15 -24.52 -37.09
CA GLN A 243 7.86 -23.23 -37.71
C GLN A 243 6.36 -22.89 -37.70
N TYR A 244 5.50 -23.88 -37.98
CA TYR A 244 4.05 -23.69 -37.94
C TYR A 244 3.54 -23.37 -36.52
N LEU A 245 3.96 -24.15 -35.52
CA LEU A 245 3.52 -23.95 -34.13
C LEU A 245 4.03 -22.63 -33.56
N MET A 246 5.28 -22.28 -33.83
CA MET A 246 5.88 -21.03 -33.38
C MET A 246 5.17 -19.83 -34.01
N THR A 247 4.81 -19.90 -35.29
CA THR A 247 4.17 -18.77 -35.98
C THR A 247 2.68 -18.64 -35.68
N ASN A 248 1.95 -19.75 -35.51
CA ASN A 248 0.48 -19.73 -35.49
C ASN A 248 -0.15 -20.08 -34.14
N VAL A 249 0.53 -20.86 -33.30
CA VAL A 249 -0.04 -21.38 -32.04
C VAL A 249 0.56 -20.68 -30.83
N PHE A 250 1.88 -20.56 -30.79
CA PHE A 250 2.58 -19.97 -29.65
C PHE A 250 2.82 -18.47 -29.80
N LYS A 251 2.66 -17.89 -30.99
CA LYS A 251 2.81 -16.45 -31.17
C LYS A 251 1.63 -15.69 -30.58
N ILE A 252 1.91 -14.72 -29.72
CA ILE A 252 0.91 -13.74 -29.29
C ILE A 252 0.85 -12.64 -30.36
N PRO A 253 -0.31 -12.34 -30.94
CA PRO A 253 -0.40 -11.28 -31.94
C PRO A 253 -0.06 -9.91 -31.34
N ASP A 254 0.69 -9.09 -32.08
CA ASP A 254 1.18 -7.76 -31.63
C ASP A 254 0.07 -6.77 -31.19
N HIS A 255 -1.18 -7.02 -31.59
CA HIS A 255 -2.34 -6.19 -31.24
C HIS A 255 -3.06 -6.66 -29.97
N VAL A 256 -2.65 -7.79 -29.39
CA VAL A 256 -3.22 -8.36 -28.18
C VAL A 256 -2.32 -8.03 -27.01
N VAL A 257 -2.88 -7.32 -26.04
CA VAL A 257 -2.23 -7.05 -24.76
C VAL A 257 -2.68 -8.11 -23.77
N LEU A 258 -1.73 -8.70 -23.05
CA LEU A 258 -2.00 -9.66 -21.99
C LEU A 258 -2.81 -9.02 -20.86
N PRO A 259 -3.66 -9.79 -20.15
CA PRO A 259 -4.42 -9.30 -19.00
C PRO A 259 -3.56 -8.59 -17.95
N GLU A 260 -2.34 -9.07 -17.73
CA GLU A 260 -1.36 -8.53 -16.79
C GLU A 260 -0.93 -7.11 -17.18
N ASP A 261 -0.90 -6.80 -18.47
CA ASP A 261 -0.43 -5.52 -19.01
C ASP A 261 -1.59 -4.59 -19.42
N GLN A 262 -2.83 -4.92 -19.07
CA GLN A 262 -3.99 -4.06 -19.40
C GLN A 262 -3.86 -2.64 -18.85
N ALA A 263 -3.18 -2.47 -17.71
CA ALA A 263 -2.90 -1.15 -17.16
C ALA A 263 -2.04 -0.28 -18.09
N GLN A 264 -1.19 -0.90 -18.91
CA GLN A 264 -0.31 -0.23 -19.87
C GLN A 264 -0.99 0.06 -21.22
N ALA A 265 -2.10 -0.62 -21.53
CA ALA A 265 -2.78 -0.52 -22.82
C ALA A 265 -3.54 0.81 -23.03
N GLY A 266 -3.98 1.45 -21.95
CA GLY A 266 -4.81 2.66 -22.01
C GLY A 266 -4.00 3.94 -22.09
N ASN A 267 -3.22 4.22 -21.05
CA ASN A 267 -2.40 5.41 -20.92
C ASN A 267 -1.01 4.99 -20.44
N GLN A 268 -0.01 5.15 -21.31
CA GLN A 268 1.38 5.05 -20.88
C GLN A 268 1.70 6.32 -20.07
N TYR A 269 1.81 6.18 -18.76
CA TYR A 269 2.28 7.26 -17.90
C TYR A 269 3.74 7.58 -18.23
N THR A 270 4.05 8.85 -18.44
CA THR A 270 5.44 9.26 -18.62
C THR A 270 6.13 9.38 -17.27
N GLU A 271 7.47 9.39 -17.28
CA GLU A 271 8.24 9.62 -16.05
C GLU A 271 7.93 10.99 -15.41
N GLU A 272 7.54 11.97 -16.21
CA GLU A 272 7.12 13.29 -15.71
C GLU A 272 5.79 13.21 -14.96
N ASP A 273 4.84 12.42 -15.46
CA ASP A 273 3.55 12.20 -14.78
C ASP A 273 3.76 11.50 -13.43
N GLU A 274 4.64 10.49 -13.38
CA GLU A 274 4.99 9.79 -12.15
C GLU A 274 5.62 10.75 -11.12
N LYS A 275 6.60 11.56 -11.55
CA LYS A 275 7.23 12.59 -10.68
C LYS A 275 6.22 13.62 -10.18
N GLN A 276 5.22 13.98 -10.99
CA GLN A 276 4.17 14.91 -10.60
C GLN A 276 3.25 14.28 -9.55
N ILE A 277 2.86 13.02 -9.71
CA ILE A 277 2.04 12.30 -8.74
C ILE A 277 2.80 12.16 -7.41
N ASP A 278 4.08 11.83 -7.42
CA ASP A 278 4.91 11.74 -6.21
C ASP A 278 4.98 13.09 -5.47
N LEU A 279 5.12 14.19 -6.21
CA LEU A 279 5.12 15.53 -5.63
C LEU A 279 3.75 15.84 -5.00
N GLU A 280 2.66 15.50 -5.66
CA GLU A 280 1.31 15.71 -5.14
C GLU A 280 1.05 14.88 -3.87
N ILE A 281 1.46 13.60 -3.86
CA ILE A 281 1.38 12.74 -2.68
C ILE A 281 2.11 13.39 -1.51
N LYS A 282 3.35 13.84 -1.72
CA LYS A 282 4.14 14.49 -0.67
C LYS A 282 3.48 15.77 -0.15
N GLN A 283 2.94 16.60 -1.05
CA GLN A 283 2.22 17.81 -0.65
C GLN A 283 0.95 17.49 0.16
N LEU A 284 0.25 16.41 -0.16
CA LEU A 284 -0.92 15.97 0.58
C LEU A 284 -0.55 15.40 1.96
N GLU A 285 0.56 14.68 2.07
CA GLU A 285 1.09 14.21 3.35
C GLU A 285 1.47 15.38 4.28
N ASP A 286 2.16 16.40 3.76
CA ASP A 286 2.52 17.60 4.52
C ASP A 286 1.27 18.37 5.00
N LYS A 287 0.26 18.48 4.14
CA LYS A 287 -1.05 19.07 4.50
C LYS A 287 -1.75 18.26 5.58
N LEU A 288 -1.77 16.93 5.45
CA LEU A 288 -2.38 16.04 6.43
C LEU A 288 -1.70 16.17 7.80
N LEU A 289 -0.37 16.24 7.83
CA LEU A 289 0.40 16.43 9.07
C LEU A 289 0.07 17.77 9.72
N THR A 290 0.02 18.84 8.93
CA THR A 290 -0.34 20.19 9.40
C THR A 290 -1.73 20.22 10.02
N ILE A 291 -2.72 19.61 9.35
CA ILE A 291 -4.11 19.51 9.84
C ILE A 291 -4.16 18.68 11.13
N ARG A 292 -3.43 17.56 11.21
CA ARG A 292 -3.36 16.74 12.44
C ARG A 292 -2.79 17.54 13.61
N TYR A 293 -1.72 18.31 13.38
CA TYR A 293 -1.13 19.16 14.41
C TYR A 293 -2.10 20.26 14.87
N ALA A 294 -2.73 20.97 13.93
CA ALA A 294 -3.74 21.98 14.24
C ALA A 294 -4.92 21.40 15.05
N ASN A 295 -5.42 20.22 14.67
CA ASN A 295 -6.46 19.53 15.42
C ASN A 295 -6.00 19.12 16.82
N GLY A 296 -4.72 18.80 17.01
CA GLY A 296 -4.13 18.53 18.31
C GLY A 296 -4.17 19.74 19.22
N ILE A 297 -3.76 20.91 18.72
CA ILE A 297 -3.81 22.18 19.45
C ILE A 297 -5.26 22.54 19.81
N LEU A 298 -6.17 22.49 18.84
CA LEU A 298 -7.58 22.84 19.08
C LEU A 298 -8.22 21.93 20.15
N ARG A 299 -7.85 20.65 20.20
CA ARG A 299 -8.32 19.74 21.26
C ARG A 299 -7.75 20.09 22.63
N GLN A 300 -6.49 20.51 22.69
CA GLN A 300 -5.87 20.99 23.92
C GLN A 300 -6.56 22.27 24.42
N ASP A 301 -6.76 23.24 23.53
CA ASP A 301 -7.46 24.50 23.86
C ASP A 301 -8.88 24.25 24.37
N LEU A 302 -9.63 23.35 23.72
CA LEU A 302 -10.95 22.94 24.20
C LEU A 302 -10.91 22.37 25.62
N SER A 303 -9.93 21.51 25.91
CA SER A 303 -9.78 20.95 27.26
C SER A 303 -9.42 22.02 28.29
N GLU A 304 -8.64 23.05 27.93
CA GLU A 304 -8.32 24.16 28.82
C GLU A 304 -9.53 25.05 29.07
N MET A 305 -10.33 25.33 28.03
CA MET A 305 -11.59 26.06 28.16
C MET A 305 -12.58 25.35 29.09
N ASP A 306 -12.72 24.03 28.97
CA ASP A 306 -13.56 23.22 29.85
C ASP A 306 -13.11 23.30 31.32
N GLN A 307 -11.80 23.32 31.56
CA GLN A 307 -11.24 23.50 32.92
C GLN A 307 -11.55 24.89 33.48
N VAL A 308 -11.35 25.94 32.69
CA VAL A 308 -11.66 27.32 33.07
C VAL A 308 -13.15 27.49 33.36
N GLN A 309 -14.02 26.92 32.53
CA GLN A 309 -15.46 26.91 32.76
C GLN A 309 -15.83 26.22 34.07
N SER A 310 -15.22 25.06 34.37
CA SER A 310 -15.44 24.37 35.64
C SER A 310 -15.04 25.22 36.86
N ILE A 311 -13.99 26.03 36.75
CA ILE A 311 -13.58 26.96 37.81
C ILE A 311 -14.62 28.07 37.97
N PHE A 312 -15.06 28.69 36.87
CA PHE A 312 -16.11 29.72 36.93
C PHE A 312 -17.41 29.20 37.54
N ASP A 313 -17.86 28.00 37.16
CA ASP A 313 -19.06 27.37 37.73
C ASP A 313 -18.92 27.15 39.24
N LYS A 314 -17.74 26.75 39.70
CA LYS A 314 -17.46 26.60 41.14
C LYS A 314 -17.50 27.94 41.86
N SER A 315 -16.88 28.98 41.30
CA SER A 315 -16.90 30.33 41.88
C SER A 315 -18.31 30.91 41.89
N PHE A 316 -19.11 30.68 40.85
CA PHE A 316 -20.50 31.13 40.79
C PHE A 316 -21.34 30.46 41.89
N LYS A 317 -21.21 29.14 42.07
CA LYS A 317 -21.86 28.42 43.18
C LYS A 317 -21.44 28.93 44.56
N GLN A 318 -20.17 29.32 44.72
CA GLN A 318 -19.70 29.92 45.98
C GLN A 318 -20.34 31.28 46.24
N LEU A 319 -20.49 32.12 45.20
CA LEU A 319 -21.17 33.41 45.31
C LEU A 319 -22.65 33.23 45.65
N GLU A 320 -23.34 32.30 44.99
CA GLU A 320 -24.73 31.95 45.28
C GLU A 320 -24.89 31.49 46.75
N THR A 321 -23.95 30.67 47.25
CA THR A 321 -23.95 30.25 48.65
C THR A 321 -23.78 31.42 49.62
N ILE A 322 -22.94 32.41 49.29
CA ILE A 322 -22.75 33.62 50.12
C ILE A 322 -24.02 34.49 50.09
N GLU A 323 -24.65 34.63 48.93
CA GLU A 323 -25.92 35.34 48.76
C GLU A 323 -27.05 34.68 49.57
N ASP A 324 -27.13 33.36 49.55
CA ASP A 324 -28.08 32.59 50.37
C ASP A 324 -27.82 32.79 51.87
N MET A 325 -26.57 32.72 52.32
CA MET A 325 -26.20 32.94 53.73
C MET A 325 -26.52 34.35 54.21
N THR A 326 -26.30 35.37 53.37
CA THR A 326 -26.60 36.77 53.70
C THR A 326 -28.10 37.03 53.76
N SER A 327 -28.85 36.47 52.81
CA SER A 327 -30.32 36.47 52.81
C SER A 327 -30.89 35.79 54.07
N GLN A 328 -30.32 34.65 54.49
CA GLN A 328 -30.71 33.96 55.73
C GLN A 328 -30.42 34.78 56.99
N CYS A 329 -29.38 35.63 56.98
CA CYS A 329 -29.09 36.56 58.07
C CYS A 329 -30.01 37.79 58.10
N GLY A 330 -30.94 37.92 57.16
CA GLY A 330 -31.86 39.07 57.05
C GLY A 330 -31.22 40.33 56.47
N ILE A 331 -30.06 40.19 55.82
CA ILE A 331 -29.36 41.26 55.09
C ILE A 331 -29.69 41.06 53.61
N SER A 332 -30.68 41.80 53.08
CA SER A 332 -31.16 41.59 51.71
C SER A 332 -30.27 42.24 50.65
N ASP A 333 -29.62 43.35 51.00
CA ASP A 333 -28.62 43.99 50.15
C ASP A 333 -27.52 44.55 51.04
N ILE A 334 -26.33 43.93 50.96
CA ILE A 334 -25.16 44.31 51.74
C ILE A 334 -24.87 45.80 51.57
N LYS A 335 -25.04 46.36 50.36
CA LYS A 335 -24.77 47.76 50.09
C LYS A 335 -25.79 48.67 50.79
N ASP A 336 -27.07 48.37 50.66
CA ASP A 336 -28.11 49.19 51.28
C ASP A 336 -28.08 49.10 52.80
N ASP A 337 -27.81 47.91 53.35
CA ASP A 337 -27.77 47.71 54.80
C ASP A 337 -26.50 48.30 55.41
N THR A 338 -25.35 48.24 54.73
CA THR A 338 -24.15 48.98 55.16
C THR A 338 -24.35 50.48 55.09
N LEU A 339 -25.01 51.01 54.05
CA LEU A 339 -25.35 52.44 53.95
C LEU A 339 -26.30 52.89 55.06
N LYS A 340 -27.33 52.10 55.39
CA LYS A 340 -28.21 52.36 56.54
C LYS A 340 -27.42 52.39 57.85
N ALA A 341 -26.56 51.39 58.08
CA ALA A 341 -25.73 51.34 59.28
C ALA A 341 -24.80 52.56 59.39
N ILE A 342 -24.11 52.96 58.32
CA ILE A 342 -23.28 54.16 58.27
C ILE A 342 -24.12 55.41 58.58
N SER A 343 -25.31 55.53 57.99
CA SER A 343 -26.20 56.67 58.24
C SER A 343 -26.65 56.76 59.70
N GLN A 344 -26.89 55.61 60.36
CA GLN A 344 -27.25 55.56 61.77
C GLN A 344 -26.06 55.90 62.67
N VAL A 345 -24.88 55.35 62.39
CA VAL A 345 -23.64 55.68 63.12
C VAL A 345 -23.34 57.18 63.02
N LYS A 346 -23.49 57.77 61.82
CA LYS A 346 -23.32 59.22 61.63
C LYS A 346 -24.30 60.04 62.47
N LYS A 347 -25.57 59.61 62.56
CA LYS A 347 -26.56 60.24 63.45
C LYS A 347 -26.15 60.12 64.92
N MET A 348 -25.72 58.95 65.38
CA MET A 348 -25.26 58.77 66.76
C MET A 348 -24.05 59.66 67.09
N ILE A 349 -23.07 59.73 66.19
CA ILE A 349 -21.90 60.63 66.35
C ILE A 349 -22.36 62.08 66.50
N SER A 350 -23.29 62.54 65.64
CA SER A 350 -23.80 63.91 65.75
C SER A 350 -24.50 64.18 67.08
N ILE A 351 -25.26 63.21 67.63
CA ILE A 351 -25.91 63.32 68.94
C ILE A 351 -24.85 63.42 70.05
N VAL A 352 -23.85 62.54 70.03
CA VAL A 352 -22.77 62.55 71.04
C VAL A 352 -22.03 63.88 71.03
N GLN A 353 -21.68 64.41 69.86
CA GLN A 353 -21.04 65.72 69.72
C GLN A 353 -21.90 66.86 70.29
N THR A 354 -23.22 66.84 70.04
CA THR A 354 -24.10 67.86 70.64
C THR A 354 -24.17 67.77 72.16
N LEU A 355 -24.14 66.56 72.72
CA LEU A 355 -24.12 66.35 74.17
C LEU A 355 -22.80 66.79 74.80
N GLU A 356 -21.68 66.56 74.13
CA GLU A 356 -20.36 67.03 74.58
C GLU A 356 -20.30 68.57 74.61
N LEU A 357 -20.81 69.25 73.57
CA LEU A 357 -20.90 70.71 73.55
C LEU A 357 -21.82 71.25 74.65
N ALA A 358 -22.99 70.62 74.86
CA ALA A 358 -23.89 71.00 75.94
C ALA A 358 -23.27 70.85 77.34
N LYS A 359 -22.35 69.90 77.51
CA LYS A 359 -21.61 69.69 78.76
C LYS A 359 -20.50 70.73 79.00
N THR A 360 -20.01 71.39 77.95
CA THR A 360 -19.01 72.48 78.08
C THR A 360 -19.61 73.85 78.37
N GLU A 361 -20.93 74.02 78.26
CA GLU A 361 -21.64 75.28 78.55
C GLU A 361 -22.22 75.34 79.99
N THR A 362 -22.16 74.23 80.73
CA THR A 362 -22.48 74.12 82.16
C THR A 362 -21.20 74.01 82.99
#